data_AF-A0A382CPP7-F1
#
_entry.id   AF-A0A382CPP7-F1
#
_cell.length_a   1.000
_cell.length_b   1.000
_cell.length_c   1.000
_cell.angle_alpha   90.00
_cell.angle_beta   90.00
_cell.angle_gamma   90.00
#
_symmetry.space_group_name_H-M   'P 1'
#
loop_
_entity.id
_entity.type
_entity.pdbx_description
1 polymer ?
#
loop_
_entity_poly.entity_id
_entity_poly.type
_entity_poly.pdbx_seq_one_letter_code
_entity_poly.pdbx_strand_id
1 'polypeptide(L)'
;MKKHKHNEGNTSIMKEHKTNGQQLNFPLGIPGTTAQYRYVQEKDVPKSTVRTLILTLGKVEETSKKKYQWLNLQAKKTNEDGFCVWLLVESYPVFKSTKANHNVARYILQERDSQPLEFRHKFKSKAVLPSLGCWPYLIPQPIKDAPSQEIFQQKLKYLGHLYLLDSLDHLENPVMPVETKVLLLTPDILIGPAHNSKQKDETRRYDQSDYELVQLTENDYLEMIDAGINCLRVDTKQVKWIDQCNVFYWGISGQEIEYPEYLYRSNYLGPTIFMDEPAVCTRDSVIRPRLESDQSFRKSVTPQAALENFQDYFRQVKYQGAPVRLMNELSARSDVDLGEMNFLQRNIYSWETMVSSALHQLAEGEADEGEVPSAMVFEPPGRFGTLRTLPEMNMAYGCQIPVDNPKNLASIIYGFLRGASRLTDKDWGMSIYGAVDRADTFWLQTHAYDLGAKFFLYWDSYQLACVPYNEYLALSRNLRAHAESHPHRNLGKLKQVAEVVILLPPGYNLGHVYMGKGNLWGLDELNLERRNQENIKYRVVMNNFFTEIERCIRLGVAYDLLWNLDGLNLLDYR
;
A
#
# COMPACT_ATOMS: atom_id res chain seq x y z
N MET A 1 75.45 -37.11 -27.48
CA MET A 1 74.34 -38.07 -27.26
C MET A 1 73.09 -37.26 -26.91
N LYS A 2 72.10 -37.10 -27.80
CA LYS A 2 70.81 -37.85 -27.84
C LYS A 2 70.15 -37.92 -26.43
N LYS A 3 68.91 -37.51 -26.15
CA LYS A 3 67.66 -37.38 -26.93
C LYS A 3 66.59 -36.58 -26.14
N HIS A 4 65.62 -36.01 -26.87
CA HIS A 4 64.33 -35.42 -26.47
C HIS A 4 63.37 -36.32 -25.64
N LYS A 5 62.48 -35.68 -24.85
CA LYS A 5 60.99 -35.62 -24.98
C LYS A 5 60.36 -35.11 -23.65
N HIS A 6 59.72 -33.94 -23.59
CA HIS A 6 58.28 -33.68 -23.77
C HIS A 6 57.35 -34.43 -22.80
N ASN A 7 56.68 -33.68 -21.92
CA ASN A 7 55.29 -33.92 -21.51
C ASN A 7 54.68 -32.60 -20.99
N GLU A 8 54.07 -31.85 -21.92
CA GLU A 8 52.97 -30.92 -21.65
C GLU A 8 51.65 -31.70 -21.80
N GLY A 9 50.67 -31.39 -20.95
CA GLY A 9 49.30 -31.93 -20.96
C GLY A 9 48.76 -31.92 -19.52
N ASN A 10 47.66 -31.28 -19.16
CA ASN A 10 46.43 -31.00 -19.90
C ASN A 10 45.76 -29.74 -19.33
N THR A 11 45.80 -28.63 -20.06
CA THR A 11 44.92 -27.46 -19.89
C THR A 11 44.24 -27.21 -21.23
N SER A 12 43.12 -27.88 -21.45
CA SER A 12 42.11 -27.61 -22.48
C SER A 12 41.00 -28.61 -22.20
N ILE A 13 39.72 -28.26 -22.09
CA ILE A 13 38.89 -27.78 -23.19
C ILE A 13 37.75 -26.94 -22.57
N MET A 14 37.89 -25.61 -22.58
CA MET A 14 36.72 -24.77 -22.90
C MET A 14 36.60 -24.88 -24.42
N LYS A 15 35.53 -25.51 -24.90
CA LYS A 15 35.12 -25.32 -26.28
C LYS A 15 34.67 -23.87 -26.41
N GLU A 16 35.54 -23.04 -26.96
CA GLU A 16 35.15 -21.79 -27.60
C GLU A 16 34.09 -22.14 -28.65
N HIS A 17 32.81 -21.96 -28.30
CA HIS A 17 31.80 -21.66 -29.31
C HIS A 17 32.06 -20.23 -29.79
N LYS A 18 33.03 -20.08 -30.71
CA LYS A 18 33.08 -18.95 -31.62
C LYS A 18 31.82 -19.00 -32.49
N THR A 19 30.78 -18.29 -32.04
CA THR A 19 29.70 -17.88 -32.92
C THR A 19 30.12 -16.56 -33.55
N ASN A 20 30.29 -16.60 -34.87
CA ASN A 20 30.50 -15.44 -35.72
C ASN A 20 29.45 -14.36 -35.43
N GLY A 21 29.89 -13.15 -35.07
CA GLY A 21 29.31 -11.89 -35.53
C GLY A 21 27.81 -11.64 -35.42
N GLN A 22 27.09 -12.29 -34.52
CA GLN A 22 25.72 -11.92 -34.12
C GLN A 22 25.71 -11.69 -32.62
N GLN A 23 25.51 -10.44 -32.22
CA GLN A 23 25.28 -10.06 -30.83
C GLN A 23 24.05 -10.86 -30.35
N LEU A 24 24.27 -11.90 -29.55
CA LEU A 24 23.20 -12.74 -29.01
C LEU A 24 22.25 -11.84 -28.20
N ASN A 25 21.07 -11.58 -28.77
CA ASN A 25 20.13 -10.56 -28.33
C ASN A 25 19.24 -11.09 -27.19
N PHE A 26 19.86 -11.41 -26.05
CA PHE A 26 19.19 -11.88 -24.84
C PHE A 26 19.11 -10.75 -23.78
N PRO A 27 17.94 -10.48 -23.19
CA PRO A 27 17.77 -9.39 -22.22
C PRO A 27 18.72 -9.41 -21.00
N LEU A 28 19.10 -10.60 -20.52
CA LEU A 28 19.91 -10.78 -19.31
C LEU A 28 21.24 -11.49 -19.59
N GLY A 29 21.26 -12.39 -20.59
CA GLY A 29 22.41 -13.23 -20.91
C GLY A 29 21.99 -14.55 -21.56
N ILE A 30 22.95 -15.44 -21.76
CA ILE A 30 22.73 -16.72 -22.46
C ILE A 30 21.74 -17.59 -21.65
N PRO A 31 20.62 -18.05 -22.26
CA PRO A 31 19.74 -19.04 -21.63
C PRO A 31 20.51 -20.29 -21.22
N GLY A 32 20.28 -20.80 -20.02
CA GLY A 32 21.03 -21.92 -19.46
C GLY A 32 22.15 -21.51 -18.52
N THR A 33 22.63 -20.26 -18.56
CA THR A 33 23.66 -19.83 -17.62
C THR A 33 23.12 -19.86 -16.19
N THR A 34 23.82 -20.59 -15.32
CA THR A 34 23.46 -20.82 -13.93
C THR A 34 24.61 -20.43 -13.03
N ALA A 35 24.35 -19.59 -12.03
CA ALA A 35 25.32 -19.20 -11.03
C ALA A 35 24.88 -19.69 -9.65
N GLN A 36 25.78 -20.37 -8.95
CA GLN A 36 25.59 -20.79 -7.57
C GLN A 36 26.34 -19.85 -6.64
N TYR A 37 25.65 -19.38 -5.61
CA TYR A 37 26.15 -18.47 -4.59
C TYR A 37 26.05 -19.10 -3.21
N ARG A 38 27.07 -18.86 -2.38
CA ARG A 38 27.12 -19.31 -0.99
C ARG A 38 27.16 -18.13 -0.03
N TYR A 39 26.44 -18.27 1.07
CA TYR A 39 26.47 -17.34 2.19
C TYR A 39 27.87 -17.32 2.84
N VAL A 40 28.40 -16.12 3.11
CA VAL A 40 29.81 -15.93 3.53
C VAL A 40 30.11 -16.53 4.90
N GLN A 41 29.18 -16.48 5.84
CA GLN A 41 29.42 -16.93 7.21
C GLN A 41 29.11 -18.42 7.36
N GLU A 42 30.04 -19.19 7.91
CA GLU A 42 29.90 -20.66 7.98
C GLU A 42 29.27 -21.14 9.30
N LYS A 43 29.53 -20.48 10.44
CA LYS A 43 29.17 -20.96 11.78
C LYS A 43 28.03 -20.17 12.42
N ASP A 44 27.28 -20.86 13.28
CA ASP A 44 26.23 -20.28 14.15
C ASP A 44 25.17 -19.46 13.41
N VAL A 45 24.76 -19.96 12.24
CA VAL A 45 23.77 -19.27 11.38
C VAL A 45 22.36 -19.77 11.70
N PRO A 46 21.38 -18.87 11.87
CA PRO A 46 20.00 -19.25 12.13
C PRO A 46 19.40 -20.16 11.06
N LYS A 47 18.37 -20.90 11.47
CA LYS A 47 17.72 -21.94 10.64
C LYS A 47 17.10 -21.38 9.36
N SER A 48 16.57 -20.16 9.42
CA SER A 48 15.87 -19.53 8.28
C SER A 48 16.81 -18.83 7.29
N THR A 49 18.10 -18.69 7.60
CA THR A 49 19.05 -18.03 6.69
C THR A 49 19.24 -18.85 5.42
N VAL A 50 19.17 -18.18 4.27
CA VAL A 50 19.48 -18.79 2.97
C VAL A 50 20.98 -19.06 2.88
N ARG A 51 21.37 -20.33 2.76
CA ARG A 51 22.77 -20.75 2.66
C ARG A 51 23.27 -20.80 1.23
N THR A 52 22.40 -21.30 0.35
CA THR A 52 22.69 -21.45 -1.07
C THR A 52 21.64 -20.73 -1.88
N LEU A 53 22.10 -19.95 -2.86
CA LEU A 53 21.27 -19.23 -3.81
C LEU A 53 21.73 -19.64 -5.21
N ILE A 54 20.81 -20.14 -6.02
CA ILE A 54 21.08 -20.49 -7.42
C ILE A 54 20.26 -19.55 -8.30
N LEU A 55 20.94 -18.88 -9.23
CA LEU A 55 20.33 -18.00 -10.22
C LEU A 55 20.50 -18.62 -11.60
N THR A 56 19.40 -18.85 -12.32
CA THR A 56 19.42 -19.43 -13.66
C THR A 56 18.70 -18.52 -14.66
N LEU A 57 19.36 -18.25 -15.78
CA LEU A 57 18.74 -17.58 -16.93
C LEU A 57 17.98 -18.61 -17.75
N GLY A 58 16.67 -18.39 -17.92
CA GLY A 58 15.81 -19.23 -18.72
C GLY A 58 15.65 -18.74 -20.16
N LYS A 59 14.67 -19.32 -20.85
CA LYS A 59 14.31 -18.97 -22.22
C LYS A 59 13.87 -17.50 -22.34
N VAL A 60 14.02 -16.95 -23.55
CA VAL A 60 13.45 -15.65 -23.91
C VAL A 60 12.04 -15.85 -24.45
N GLU A 61 11.12 -14.99 -24.02
CA GLU A 61 9.77 -14.86 -24.55
C GLU A 61 9.62 -13.51 -25.25
N GLU A 62 9.16 -13.54 -26.50
CA GLU A 62 8.92 -12.33 -27.28
C GLU A 62 7.44 -12.00 -27.31
N THR A 63 7.13 -10.74 -27.02
CA THR A 63 5.84 -10.12 -27.31
C THR A 63 6.00 -9.20 -28.52
N SER A 64 4.90 -8.76 -29.14
CA SER A 64 4.93 -7.89 -30.33
C SER A 64 5.70 -6.56 -30.17
N LYS A 65 6.07 -6.17 -28.94
CA LYS A 65 6.77 -4.90 -28.66
C LYS A 65 8.01 -5.04 -27.79
N LYS A 66 8.22 -6.17 -27.09
CA LYS A 66 9.26 -6.33 -26.05
C LYS A 66 9.74 -7.77 -25.94
N LYS A 67 11.02 -7.94 -25.62
CA LYS A 67 11.61 -9.23 -25.24
C LYS A 67 11.70 -9.33 -23.73
N TYR A 68 11.31 -10.48 -23.19
CA TYR A 68 11.46 -10.80 -21.79
C TYR A 68 12.28 -12.08 -21.65
N GLN A 69 13.00 -12.23 -20.54
CA GLN A 69 13.74 -13.45 -20.24
C GLN A 69 13.39 -13.94 -18.85
N TRP A 70 13.28 -15.26 -18.72
CA TRP A 70 13.08 -15.89 -17.43
C TRP A 70 14.34 -15.76 -16.57
N LEU A 71 14.13 -15.35 -15.33
CA LEU A 71 15.09 -15.43 -14.24
C LEU A 71 14.49 -16.35 -13.18
N ASN A 72 15.20 -17.44 -12.90
CA ASN A 72 14.86 -18.37 -11.84
C ASN A 72 15.83 -18.16 -10.67
N LEU A 73 15.25 -17.99 -9.48
CA LEU A 73 15.95 -17.93 -8.21
C LEU A 73 15.54 -19.16 -7.40
N GLN A 74 16.50 -19.96 -6.98
CA GLN A 74 16.28 -21.07 -6.05
C GLN A 74 17.09 -20.79 -4.79
N ALA A 75 16.43 -20.82 -3.65
CA ALA A 75 17.04 -20.57 -2.36
C ALA A 75 16.91 -21.83 -1.49
N LYS A 76 18.00 -22.18 -0.81
CA LYS A 76 18.04 -23.26 0.17
C LYS A 76 18.54 -22.73 1.52
N LYS A 77 17.74 -22.94 2.56
CA LYS A 77 17.98 -22.45 3.92
C LYS A 77 18.88 -23.40 4.71
N THR A 78 19.38 -22.95 5.86
CA THR A 78 20.20 -23.77 6.79
C THR A 78 19.45 -25.03 7.25
N ASN A 79 18.12 -24.98 7.37
CA ASN A 79 17.30 -26.13 7.73
C ASN A 79 16.94 -27.04 6.54
N GLU A 80 17.60 -26.89 5.39
CA GLU A 80 17.39 -27.63 4.15
C GLU A 80 16.07 -27.34 3.40
N ASP A 81 15.11 -26.66 4.02
CA ASP A 81 13.94 -26.12 3.31
C ASP A 81 14.38 -25.16 2.21
N GLY A 82 13.59 -25.07 1.14
CA GLY A 82 13.85 -24.14 0.05
C GLY A 82 12.60 -23.48 -0.50
N PHE A 83 12.80 -22.51 -1.37
CA PHE A 83 11.76 -21.87 -2.16
C PHE A 83 12.32 -21.43 -3.51
N CYS A 84 11.44 -21.29 -4.48
CA CYS A 84 11.78 -20.87 -5.83
C CYS A 84 10.97 -19.65 -6.26
N VAL A 85 11.61 -18.71 -6.95
CA VAL A 85 10.97 -17.55 -7.54
C VAL A 85 11.29 -17.51 -9.03
N TRP A 86 10.28 -17.37 -9.87
CA TRP A 86 10.46 -17.12 -11.29
C TRP A 86 9.93 -15.75 -11.67
N LEU A 87 10.76 -15.01 -12.39
CA LEU A 87 10.44 -13.71 -12.94
C LEU A 87 10.58 -13.75 -14.45
N LEU A 88 9.58 -13.28 -15.18
CA LEU A 88 9.73 -12.99 -16.60
C LEU A 88 10.02 -11.50 -16.76
N VAL A 89 11.27 -11.13 -17.05
CA VAL A 89 11.74 -9.74 -16.93
C VAL A 89 12.32 -9.18 -18.24
N GLU A 90 12.11 -7.89 -18.47
CA GLU A 90 12.66 -7.16 -19.62
C GLU A 90 14.13 -6.79 -19.43
N SER A 91 14.59 -6.62 -18.18
CA SER A 91 15.96 -6.27 -17.85
C SER A 91 16.33 -6.75 -16.45
N TYR A 92 17.61 -7.05 -16.21
CA TYR A 92 18.07 -7.42 -14.86
C TYR A 92 18.09 -6.17 -14.01
N PRO A 93 17.55 -6.23 -12.79
CA PRO A 93 17.16 -5.00 -12.15
C PRO A 93 18.34 -4.26 -11.54
N VAL A 94 18.42 -2.96 -11.83
CA VAL A 94 19.01 -1.95 -10.95
C VAL A 94 17.84 -1.33 -10.18
N PHE A 95 17.50 -1.88 -9.01
CA PHE A 95 16.41 -1.34 -8.19
C PHE A 95 16.88 -0.09 -7.45
N LYS A 96 16.55 1.08 -8.02
CA LYS A 96 16.55 2.36 -7.30
C LYS A 96 15.21 3.10 -7.40
N SER A 97 14.18 2.44 -7.93
CA SER A 97 12.91 3.11 -8.25
C SER A 97 11.72 2.26 -7.86
N THR A 98 10.71 2.93 -7.32
CA THR A 98 9.38 2.40 -6.99
C THR A 98 8.56 1.97 -8.21
N LYS A 99 9.12 2.13 -9.42
CA LYS A 99 8.54 1.69 -10.71
C LYS A 99 8.95 0.28 -11.16
N ALA A 100 9.49 -0.57 -10.27
CA ALA A 100 9.90 -1.95 -10.57
C ALA A 100 8.84 -2.80 -11.32
N ASN A 101 7.55 -2.51 -11.11
CA ASN A 101 6.41 -3.14 -11.79
C ASN A 101 6.39 -2.99 -13.33
N HIS A 102 7.22 -2.14 -13.94
CA HIS A 102 7.23 -1.96 -15.39
C HIS A 102 8.02 -3.03 -16.14
N ASN A 103 8.94 -3.73 -15.45
CA ASN A 103 9.89 -4.63 -16.08
C ASN A 103 9.55 -6.11 -15.87
N VAL A 104 8.57 -6.45 -15.03
CA VAL A 104 8.19 -7.84 -14.69
C VAL A 104 6.83 -8.19 -15.32
N ALA A 105 6.83 -9.11 -16.28
CA ALA A 105 5.62 -9.57 -16.96
C ALA A 105 4.91 -10.70 -16.20
N ARG A 106 5.68 -11.61 -15.57
CA ARG A 106 5.16 -12.73 -14.77
C ARG A 106 5.96 -12.88 -13.48
N TYR A 107 5.27 -13.22 -12.40
CA TYR A 107 5.82 -13.38 -11.05
C TYR A 107 5.25 -14.66 -10.43
N ILE A 108 6.12 -15.62 -10.15
CA ILE A 108 5.73 -16.95 -9.65
C ILE A 108 6.56 -17.27 -8.42
N LEU A 109 5.91 -17.75 -7.37
CA LEU A 109 6.52 -18.21 -6.12
C LEU A 109 6.17 -19.68 -5.90
N GLN A 110 7.15 -20.48 -5.52
CA GLN A 110 6.96 -21.80 -4.96
C GLN A 110 7.60 -21.88 -3.58
N GLU A 111 6.79 -22.19 -2.57
CA GLU A 111 7.21 -22.33 -1.18
C GLU A 111 7.37 -23.82 -0.87
N ARG A 112 8.59 -24.26 -0.54
CA ARG A 112 8.94 -25.69 -0.41
C ARG A 112 8.48 -26.49 -1.64
N ASP A 113 7.86 -27.64 -1.42
CA ASP A 113 7.31 -28.52 -2.46
C ASP A 113 5.85 -28.21 -2.80
N SER A 114 5.33 -27.03 -2.39
CA SER A 114 3.95 -26.63 -2.68
C SER A 114 3.74 -26.39 -4.17
N GLN A 115 2.47 -26.34 -4.61
CA GLN A 115 2.15 -25.92 -5.97
C GLN A 115 2.62 -24.47 -6.20
N PRO A 116 3.35 -24.17 -7.29
CA PRO A 116 3.74 -22.80 -7.61
C PRO A 116 2.54 -21.88 -7.81
N LEU A 117 2.58 -20.69 -7.23
CA LEU A 117 1.56 -19.64 -7.33
C LEU A 117 2.03 -18.54 -8.28
N GLU A 118 1.25 -18.23 -9.32
CA GLU A 118 1.45 -17.07 -10.19
C GLU A 118 0.53 -15.92 -9.77
N PHE A 119 1.09 -14.75 -9.46
CA PHE A 119 0.32 -13.58 -9.05
C PHE A 119 0.09 -12.65 -10.25
N ARG A 120 -1.14 -12.59 -10.73
CA ARG A 120 -1.50 -11.86 -11.96
C ARG A 120 -2.60 -10.85 -11.70
N HIS A 121 -2.49 -9.69 -12.33
CA HIS A 121 -3.56 -8.71 -12.27
C HIS A 121 -4.78 -9.22 -13.06
N LYS A 122 -5.99 -9.20 -12.48
CA LYS A 122 -7.23 -9.73 -13.09
C LYS A 122 -7.53 -9.10 -14.46
N PHE A 123 -7.45 -7.77 -14.54
CA PHE A 123 -7.80 -7.01 -15.75
C PHE A 123 -6.62 -6.54 -16.61
N LYS A 124 -5.38 -6.76 -16.18
CA LYS A 124 -4.17 -6.27 -16.87
C LYS A 124 -3.24 -7.46 -17.09
N SER A 125 -2.60 -7.54 -18.25
CA SER A 125 -1.61 -8.59 -18.54
C SER A 125 -0.26 -8.26 -17.87
N LYS A 126 -0.26 -8.14 -16.54
CA LYS A 126 0.90 -7.79 -15.71
C LYS A 126 0.94 -8.65 -14.44
N ALA A 127 2.15 -8.89 -13.97
CA ALA A 127 2.40 -9.45 -12.64
C ALA A 127 1.91 -8.48 -11.54
N VAL A 128 1.45 -9.05 -10.43
CA VAL A 128 1.35 -8.32 -9.15
C VAL A 128 2.57 -8.71 -8.34
N LEU A 129 3.29 -7.72 -7.82
CA LEU A 129 4.50 -7.90 -7.01
C LEU A 129 4.22 -7.63 -5.53
N PRO A 130 5.04 -8.16 -4.60
CA PRO A 130 4.94 -7.85 -3.17
C PRO A 130 5.00 -6.35 -2.89
N SER A 131 4.10 -5.87 -2.03
CA SER A 131 3.94 -4.44 -1.72
C SER A 131 4.46 -4.03 -0.35
N LEU A 132 5.12 -4.93 0.39
CA LEU A 132 5.62 -4.67 1.75
C LEU A 132 6.77 -3.65 1.78
N GLY A 133 7.43 -3.39 0.65
CA GLY A 133 8.56 -2.46 0.55
C GLY A 133 9.94 -3.11 0.68
N CYS A 134 10.00 -4.41 0.90
CA CYS A 134 11.24 -5.19 0.97
C CYS A 134 11.79 -5.60 -0.41
N TRP A 135 11.11 -5.27 -1.51
CA TRP A 135 11.49 -5.68 -2.87
C TRP A 135 12.99 -5.48 -3.22
N PRO A 136 13.66 -4.37 -2.83
CA PRO A 136 15.09 -4.19 -3.07
C PRO A 136 16.00 -5.27 -2.42
N TYR A 137 15.50 -5.97 -1.40
CA TYR A 137 16.20 -7.05 -0.69
C TYR A 137 15.83 -8.44 -1.18
N LEU A 138 14.68 -8.59 -1.85
CA LEU A 138 14.14 -9.88 -2.32
C LEU A 138 14.80 -10.38 -3.61
N ILE A 139 15.54 -9.53 -4.31
CA ILE A 139 16.22 -9.91 -5.53
C ILE A 139 17.71 -9.63 -5.35
N PRO A 140 18.61 -10.59 -5.65
CA PRO A 140 20.05 -10.41 -5.47
C PRO A 140 20.59 -9.21 -6.22
N GLN A 141 21.23 -8.30 -5.49
CA GLN A 141 21.78 -7.05 -6.00
C GLN A 141 23.31 -7.13 -6.14
N PRO A 142 23.88 -6.69 -7.27
CA PRO A 142 25.32 -6.55 -7.42
C PRO A 142 25.89 -5.51 -6.44
N ILE A 143 27.12 -5.75 -5.96
CA ILE A 143 27.87 -4.76 -5.19
C ILE A 143 28.59 -3.83 -6.17
N LYS A 144 28.43 -2.52 -5.99
CA LYS A 144 28.83 -1.46 -6.94
C LYS A 144 30.34 -1.26 -7.10
N ASP A 145 31.16 -2.28 -6.91
CA ASP A 145 32.62 -2.15 -7.00
C ASP A 145 33.11 -2.00 -8.46
N ALA A 146 32.25 -2.28 -9.46
CA ALA A 146 32.48 -1.94 -10.86
C ALA A 146 31.16 -1.74 -11.64
N PRO A 147 31.10 -0.84 -12.65
CA PRO A 147 29.97 -0.69 -13.56
C PRO A 147 29.91 -1.85 -14.57
N SER A 148 29.73 -3.08 -14.09
CA SER A 148 29.41 -4.21 -14.94
C SER A 148 27.89 -4.33 -15.08
N GLN A 149 27.41 -4.46 -16.31
CA GLN A 149 26.00 -4.79 -16.62
C GLN A 149 25.73 -6.30 -16.48
N GLU A 150 26.70 -7.08 -16.03
CA GLU A 150 26.56 -8.52 -15.89
C GLU A 150 25.77 -8.85 -14.62
N ILE A 151 24.74 -9.67 -14.80
CA ILE A 151 23.90 -10.22 -13.73
C ILE A 151 24.71 -11.05 -12.72
N PHE A 152 25.70 -11.81 -13.20
CA PHE A 152 26.48 -12.73 -12.38
C PHE A 152 27.78 -12.09 -11.94
N GLN A 153 27.78 -11.47 -10.76
CA GLN A 153 28.98 -10.91 -10.15
C GLN A 153 29.60 -11.87 -9.13
N GLN A 154 30.87 -11.66 -8.81
CA GLN A 154 31.58 -12.43 -7.77
C GLN A 154 30.96 -12.26 -6.37
N LYS A 155 30.32 -11.12 -6.12
CA LYS A 155 29.68 -10.79 -4.85
C LYS A 155 28.31 -10.17 -5.09
N LEU A 156 27.32 -10.60 -4.31
CA LEU A 156 25.96 -10.05 -4.33
C LEU A 156 25.48 -9.76 -2.92
N LYS A 157 24.56 -8.80 -2.77
CA LYS A 157 23.74 -8.60 -1.57
C LYS A 157 22.35 -9.20 -1.80
N TYR A 158 21.86 -9.98 -0.84
CA TYR A 158 20.54 -10.62 -0.92
C TYR A 158 19.99 -10.83 0.49
N LEU A 159 18.72 -10.45 0.74
CA LEU A 159 18.09 -10.50 2.08
C LEU A 159 18.94 -9.85 3.18
N GLY A 160 19.63 -8.75 2.87
CA GLY A 160 20.51 -8.04 3.82
C GLY A 160 21.89 -8.67 4.01
N HIS A 161 22.22 -9.74 3.29
CA HIS A 161 23.42 -10.54 3.49
C HIS A 161 24.35 -10.54 2.28
N LEU A 162 25.64 -10.80 2.50
CA LEU A 162 26.64 -10.97 1.44
C LEU A 162 26.74 -12.43 1.00
N TYR A 163 26.80 -12.64 -0.32
CA TYR A 163 27.01 -13.94 -0.94
C TYR A 163 28.18 -13.89 -1.91
N LEU A 164 28.91 -15.01 -2.00
CA LEU A 164 30.03 -15.18 -2.92
C LEU A 164 29.66 -16.18 -4.02
N LEU A 165 30.08 -15.89 -5.24
CA LEU A 165 29.96 -16.83 -6.35
C LEU A 165 30.83 -18.07 -6.05
N ASP A 166 30.22 -19.23 -6.16
CA ASP A 166 30.85 -20.54 -5.93
C ASP A 166 31.11 -21.26 -7.26
N SER A 167 30.11 -21.29 -8.15
CA SER A 167 30.25 -21.85 -9.50
C SER A 167 29.44 -21.07 -10.53
N LEU A 168 29.89 -21.15 -11.78
CA LEU A 168 29.17 -20.66 -12.94
C LEU A 168 29.13 -21.79 -13.97
N ASP A 169 27.93 -22.28 -14.24
CA ASP A 169 27.67 -23.47 -15.04
C ASP A 169 26.69 -23.15 -16.17
N HIS A 170 26.42 -24.15 -17.02
CA HIS A 170 25.44 -24.06 -18.09
C HIS A 170 24.52 -25.28 -18.09
N LEU A 171 23.22 -25.05 -17.94
CA LEU A 171 22.16 -26.05 -18.06
C LEU A 171 21.58 -26.04 -19.47
N GLU A 172 21.61 -27.18 -20.16
CA GLU A 172 20.98 -27.31 -21.49
C GLU A 172 19.47 -27.03 -21.44
N ASN A 173 18.82 -27.44 -20.35
CA ASN A 173 17.38 -27.25 -20.12
C ASN A 173 17.16 -26.49 -18.80
N PRO A 174 17.04 -25.15 -18.84
CA PRO A 174 16.76 -24.35 -17.65
C PRO A 174 15.46 -24.79 -16.98
N VAL A 175 15.43 -24.75 -15.64
CA VAL A 175 14.25 -25.12 -14.85
C VAL A 175 13.13 -24.10 -15.09
N MET A 176 12.05 -24.56 -15.70
CA MET A 176 10.82 -23.79 -15.92
C MET A 176 9.79 -24.11 -14.84
N PRO A 177 8.90 -23.16 -14.47
CA PRO A 177 7.83 -23.43 -13.52
C PRO A 177 6.86 -24.45 -14.13
N VAL A 178 6.57 -25.51 -13.37
CA VAL A 178 5.63 -26.57 -13.77
C VAL A 178 4.25 -26.25 -13.18
N GLU A 179 3.18 -26.45 -13.96
CA GLU A 179 1.76 -26.38 -13.54
C GLU A 179 1.42 -25.38 -12.42
N THR A 180 1.44 -24.08 -12.76
CA THR A 180 1.20 -22.97 -11.82
C THR A 180 -0.28 -22.73 -11.53
N LYS A 181 -0.66 -22.55 -10.26
CA LYS A 181 -1.97 -22.01 -9.89
C LYS A 181 -1.94 -20.48 -9.98
N VAL A 182 -2.82 -19.91 -10.80
CA VAL A 182 -2.87 -18.46 -11.02
C VAL A 182 -3.82 -17.80 -10.02
N LEU A 183 -3.33 -16.84 -9.25
CA LEU A 183 -4.13 -15.95 -8.41
C LEU A 183 -4.39 -14.63 -9.17
N LEU A 184 -5.66 -14.37 -9.48
CA LEU A 184 -6.13 -13.18 -10.19
C LEU A 184 -6.46 -12.08 -9.18
N LEU A 185 -5.51 -11.17 -8.97
CA LEU A 185 -5.59 -10.10 -7.98
C LEU A 185 -6.00 -8.76 -8.61
N THR A 186 -6.55 -7.87 -7.78
CA THR A 186 -7.03 -6.52 -8.18
C THR A 186 -6.41 -5.45 -7.28
N PRO A 187 -5.09 -5.19 -7.38
CA PRO A 187 -4.40 -4.25 -6.51
C PRO A 187 -4.83 -2.78 -6.70
N ASP A 188 -5.66 -2.49 -7.71
CA ASP A 188 -6.26 -1.18 -7.96
C ASP A 188 -7.64 -1.00 -7.30
N ILE A 189 -8.22 -2.03 -6.69
CA ILE A 189 -9.47 -1.96 -5.92
C ILE A 189 -9.44 -2.98 -4.78
N LEU A 190 -9.24 -2.51 -3.55
CA LEU A 190 -9.27 -3.31 -2.33
C LEU A 190 -10.58 -3.08 -1.59
N ILE A 191 -11.34 -4.14 -1.37
CA ILE A 191 -12.66 -4.15 -0.73
C ILE A 191 -12.58 -5.07 0.47
N GLY A 192 -12.97 -4.62 1.65
CA GLY A 192 -13.18 -5.52 2.78
C GLY A 192 -13.32 -4.88 4.17
N PRO A 193 -13.72 -5.69 5.16
CA PRO A 193 -13.88 -5.23 6.53
C PRO A 193 -12.55 -5.14 7.31
N ALA A 194 -12.56 -4.42 8.43
CA ALA A 194 -11.41 -4.24 9.30
C ALA A 194 -11.16 -5.41 10.27
N HIS A 195 -12.15 -6.28 10.49
CA HIS A 195 -12.09 -7.37 11.47
C HIS A 195 -12.28 -8.76 10.83
N ASN A 196 -11.88 -9.80 11.57
CA ASN A 196 -12.10 -11.21 11.22
C ASN A 196 -13.28 -11.82 11.99
N SER A 197 -14.24 -10.98 12.37
CA SER A 197 -15.44 -11.31 13.12
C SER A 197 -16.66 -10.64 12.48
N LYS A 198 -17.85 -11.18 12.72
CA LYS A 198 -19.11 -10.56 12.32
C LYS A 198 -20.08 -10.45 13.48
N GLN A 199 -21.13 -9.67 13.30
CA GLN A 199 -22.19 -9.55 14.29
C GLN A 199 -23.01 -10.84 14.31
N LYS A 200 -23.36 -11.31 15.52
CA LYS A 200 -24.29 -12.45 15.68
C LYS A 200 -25.72 -12.06 15.32
N ASP A 201 -26.09 -10.83 15.66
CA ASP A 201 -27.34 -10.18 15.25
C ASP A 201 -26.97 -8.99 14.36
N GLU A 202 -27.41 -9.05 13.12
CA GLU A 202 -27.10 -8.08 12.07
C GLU A 202 -28.05 -6.86 12.08
N THR A 203 -28.96 -6.77 13.05
CA THR A 203 -29.82 -5.61 13.20
C THR A 203 -28.98 -4.37 13.45
N ARG A 204 -29.10 -3.36 12.58
CA ARG A 204 -28.40 -2.09 12.75
C ARG A 204 -28.89 -1.36 14.00
N ARG A 205 -27.95 -0.96 14.85
CA ARG A 205 -28.20 -0.34 16.15
C ARG A 205 -27.94 1.15 16.11
N TYR A 206 -28.92 1.93 16.56
CA TYR A 206 -28.84 3.41 16.66
C TYR A 206 -28.88 3.91 18.11
N ASP A 207 -29.02 2.99 19.06
CA ASP A 207 -29.19 3.23 20.48
C ASP A 207 -27.87 3.19 21.28
N GLN A 208 -26.73 3.13 20.57
CA GLN A 208 -25.38 3.01 21.14
C GLN A 208 -25.12 1.68 21.88
N SER A 209 -25.97 0.66 21.71
CA SER A 209 -25.65 -0.66 22.26
C SER A 209 -24.55 -1.36 21.46
N ASP A 210 -23.69 -2.11 22.15
CA ASP A 210 -22.61 -2.89 21.55
C ASP A 210 -23.13 -4.14 20.81
N TYR A 211 -22.41 -4.57 19.79
CA TYR A 211 -22.71 -5.81 19.07
C TYR A 211 -22.05 -7.02 19.73
N GLU A 212 -22.79 -8.12 19.87
CA GLU A 212 -22.18 -9.42 20.13
C GLU A 212 -21.51 -9.91 18.84
N LEU A 213 -20.20 -10.18 18.90
CA LEU A 213 -19.41 -10.60 17.74
C LEU A 213 -19.10 -12.10 17.80
N VAL A 214 -19.13 -12.75 16.65
CA VAL A 214 -18.71 -14.15 16.44
C VAL A 214 -17.58 -14.19 15.41
N GLN A 215 -16.68 -15.16 15.55
CA GLN A 215 -15.58 -15.33 14.60
C GLN A 215 -16.09 -15.77 13.23
N LEU A 216 -15.46 -15.26 12.16
CA LEU A 216 -15.75 -15.70 10.80
C LEU A 216 -15.31 -17.15 10.60
N THR A 217 -16.17 -17.92 9.94
CA THR A 217 -15.93 -19.29 9.50
C THR A 217 -15.35 -19.31 8.08
N GLU A 218 -14.83 -20.47 7.65
CA GLU A 218 -14.37 -20.67 6.26
C GLU A 218 -15.47 -20.34 5.24
N ASN A 219 -16.71 -20.74 5.50
CA ASN A 219 -17.86 -20.43 4.64
C ASN A 219 -18.13 -18.93 4.55
N ASP A 220 -17.96 -18.19 5.66
CA ASP A 220 -18.14 -16.73 5.65
C ASP A 220 -17.08 -16.06 4.76
N TYR A 221 -15.84 -16.53 4.78
CA TYR A 221 -14.81 -16.04 3.88
C TYR A 221 -15.13 -16.34 2.42
N LEU A 222 -15.62 -17.54 2.10
CA LEU A 222 -16.05 -17.89 0.74
C LEU A 222 -17.22 -17.01 0.27
N GLU A 223 -18.19 -16.74 1.13
CA GLU A 223 -19.30 -15.84 0.84
C GLU A 223 -18.82 -14.40 0.60
N MET A 224 -17.91 -13.91 1.43
CA MET A 224 -17.30 -12.58 1.25
C MET A 224 -16.57 -12.48 -0.10
N ILE A 225 -15.80 -13.51 -0.47
CA ILE A 225 -15.09 -13.58 -1.76
C ILE A 225 -16.08 -13.56 -2.92
N ASP A 226 -17.17 -14.34 -2.85
CA ASP A 226 -18.21 -14.34 -3.86
C ASP A 226 -18.93 -12.97 -3.96
N ALA A 227 -19.13 -12.29 -2.84
CA ALA A 227 -19.64 -10.92 -2.82
C ALA A 227 -18.67 -9.88 -3.41
N GLY A 228 -17.42 -10.25 -3.71
CA GLY A 228 -16.40 -9.37 -4.29
C GLY A 228 -15.43 -8.74 -3.29
N ILE A 229 -15.49 -9.14 -2.02
CA ILE A 229 -14.49 -8.75 -1.01
C ILE A 229 -13.18 -9.44 -1.34
N ASN A 230 -12.08 -8.68 -1.34
CA ASN A 230 -10.76 -9.16 -1.75
C ASN A 230 -9.61 -8.67 -0.86
N CYS A 231 -9.91 -8.01 0.26
CA CYS A 231 -8.94 -7.59 1.27
C CYS A 231 -9.42 -8.04 2.64
N LEU A 232 -8.81 -9.11 3.17
CA LEU A 232 -9.33 -9.85 4.32
C LEU A 232 -8.36 -9.79 5.50
N ARG A 233 -8.86 -9.45 6.68
CA ARG A 233 -8.11 -9.68 7.92
C ARG A 233 -8.24 -11.15 8.31
N VAL A 234 -7.13 -11.79 8.67
CA VAL A 234 -7.09 -13.19 9.08
C VAL A 234 -6.18 -13.39 10.29
N ASP A 235 -6.42 -14.46 11.04
CA ASP A 235 -5.47 -15.03 12.00
C ASP A 235 -4.74 -16.27 11.44
N THR A 236 -3.76 -16.79 12.17
CA THR A 236 -2.90 -17.91 11.75
C THR A 236 -3.66 -19.19 11.36
N LYS A 237 -4.83 -19.44 11.95
CA LYS A 237 -5.68 -20.59 11.57
C LYS A 237 -6.42 -20.30 10.26
N GLN A 238 -6.89 -19.07 10.09
CA GLN A 238 -7.72 -18.63 8.97
C GLN A 238 -6.92 -18.46 7.66
N VAL A 239 -5.60 -18.25 7.72
CA VAL A 239 -4.74 -18.10 6.52
C VAL A 239 -4.97 -19.24 5.53
N LYS A 240 -4.96 -20.49 5.99
CA LYS A 240 -5.06 -21.69 5.15
C LYS A 240 -6.36 -21.79 4.34
N TRP A 241 -7.38 -21.01 4.70
CA TRP A 241 -8.65 -20.96 3.98
C TRP A 241 -8.57 -20.08 2.73
N ILE A 242 -7.67 -19.09 2.71
CA ILE A 242 -7.69 -18.01 1.72
C ILE A 242 -6.36 -17.72 1.04
N ASP A 243 -5.26 -18.30 1.50
CA ASP A 243 -3.91 -17.94 1.06
C ASP A 243 -3.61 -18.34 -0.40
N GLN A 244 -4.44 -19.22 -0.96
CA GLN A 244 -4.46 -19.59 -2.37
C GLN A 244 -5.73 -19.15 -3.11
N CYS A 245 -6.46 -18.16 -2.58
CA CYS A 245 -7.61 -17.55 -3.22
C CYS A 245 -7.24 -16.24 -3.93
N ASN A 246 -8.15 -15.72 -4.75
CA ASN A 246 -8.00 -14.46 -5.51
C ASN A 246 -8.19 -13.21 -4.63
N VAL A 247 -7.53 -13.18 -3.47
CA VAL A 247 -7.66 -12.13 -2.45
C VAL A 247 -6.31 -11.72 -1.92
N PHE A 248 -6.28 -10.55 -1.31
CA PHE A 248 -5.23 -10.08 -0.42
C PHE A 248 -5.62 -10.36 1.04
N TYR A 249 -4.64 -10.61 1.89
CA TYR A 249 -4.86 -10.83 3.31
C TYR A 249 -3.81 -10.16 4.20
N TRP A 250 -4.19 -9.87 5.44
CA TRP A 250 -3.35 -9.21 6.44
C TRP A 250 -3.71 -9.66 7.86
N GLY A 251 -2.88 -9.28 8.83
CA GLY A 251 -3.12 -9.50 10.26
C GLY A 251 -2.16 -10.49 10.92
N ILE A 252 -1.46 -11.31 10.10
CA ILE A 252 -0.48 -12.28 10.59
C ILE A 252 0.82 -11.59 10.96
N SER A 253 1.30 -11.86 12.17
CA SER A 253 2.49 -11.24 12.73
C SER A 253 3.77 -11.71 12.03
N GLY A 254 4.81 -10.86 12.01
CA GLY A 254 6.18 -11.25 11.66
C GLY A 254 6.71 -12.42 12.52
N GLN A 255 6.15 -12.63 13.71
CA GLN A 255 6.46 -13.77 14.59
C GLN A 255 5.89 -15.10 14.08
N GLU A 256 4.86 -15.07 13.23
CA GLU A 256 4.07 -16.25 12.83
C GLU A 256 4.32 -16.67 11.38
N ILE A 257 4.85 -15.78 10.55
CA ILE A 257 5.06 -16.06 9.12
C ILE A 257 6.25 -17.00 8.86
N GLU A 258 6.19 -17.73 7.76
CA GLU A 258 7.35 -18.43 7.20
C GLU A 258 8.30 -17.40 6.56
N TYR A 259 9.53 -17.35 7.08
CA TYR A 259 10.55 -16.41 6.63
C TYR A 259 11.64 -17.12 5.79
N PRO A 260 12.04 -16.53 4.65
CA PRO A 260 11.59 -15.25 4.06
C PRO A 260 10.39 -15.39 3.09
N GLU A 261 9.80 -16.57 2.94
CA GLU A 261 8.81 -16.91 1.91
C GLU A 261 7.62 -15.95 1.84
N TYR A 262 7.06 -15.56 3.00
CA TYR A 262 5.91 -14.64 3.04
C TYR A 262 6.26 -13.24 2.51
N LEU A 263 7.52 -12.82 2.55
CA LEU A 263 7.94 -11.55 1.96
C LEU A 263 7.82 -11.57 0.42
N TYR A 264 7.86 -12.75 -0.19
CA TYR A 264 7.65 -12.95 -1.62
C TYR A 264 6.18 -13.08 -2.02
N ARG A 265 5.25 -13.22 -1.07
CA ARG A 265 3.83 -13.35 -1.41
C ARG A 265 3.26 -11.99 -1.82
N SER A 266 2.64 -11.93 -3.00
CA SER A 266 2.01 -10.69 -3.47
C SER A 266 0.63 -10.46 -2.87
N ASN A 267 -0.02 -11.51 -2.36
CA ASN A 267 -1.30 -11.41 -1.67
C ASN A 267 -1.19 -11.22 -0.15
N TYR A 268 0.01 -11.28 0.44
CA TYR A 268 0.22 -10.95 1.84
C TYR A 268 0.53 -9.46 2.00
N LEU A 269 -0.27 -8.78 2.80
CA LEU A 269 -0.16 -7.33 3.02
C LEU A 269 0.50 -6.95 4.35
N GLY A 270 0.96 -7.92 5.16
CA GLY A 270 1.65 -7.63 6.42
C GLY A 270 0.79 -7.80 7.69
N PRO A 271 1.38 -7.52 8.87
CA PRO A 271 0.70 -7.62 10.18
C PRO A 271 -0.34 -6.53 10.42
N THR A 272 -0.23 -5.40 9.73
CA THR A 272 -1.16 -4.27 9.77
C THR A 272 -1.20 -3.63 8.39
N ILE A 273 -2.27 -2.91 8.06
CA ILE A 273 -2.39 -2.18 6.79
C ILE A 273 -2.67 -0.69 6.97
N PHE A 274 -2.82 -0.20 8.21
CA PHE A 274 -3.10 1.20 8.46
C PHE A 274 -2.44 1.79 9.72
N MET A 275 -2.27 3.12 9.69
CA MET A 275 -2.12 3.96 10.86
C MET A 275 -3.50 4.51 11.23
N ASP A 276 -3.85 4.42 12.51
CA ASP A 276 -5.18 4.72 13.01
C ASP A 276 -5.29 6.19 13.42
N GLU A 277 -6.11 6.94 12.67
CA GLU A 277 -6.51 8.33 12.84
C GLU A 277 -5.47 9.30 13.46
N PRO A 278 -4.29 9.52 12.83
CA PRO A 278 -3.23 10.28 13.46
C PRO A 278 -3.62 11.71 13.90
N ALA A 279 -4.47 12.42 13.16
CA ALA A 279 -4.94 13.75 13.54
C ALA A 279 -5.97 13.70 14.69
N VAL A 280 -6.81 12.68 14.75
CA VAL A 280 -7.75 12.44 15.85
C VAL A 280 -7.01 12.06 17.12
N CYS A 281 -6.03 11.16 17.04
CA CYS A 281 -5.17 10.80 18.17
C CYS A 281 -4.34 12.00 18.66
N THR A 282 -3.86 12.86 17.75
CA THR A 282 -3.23 14.13 18.16
C THR A 282 -4.19 14.97 19.00
N ARG A 283 -5.42 15.15 18.53
CA ARG A 283 -6.45 15.90 19.27
C ARG A 283 -6.69 15.26 20.64
N ASP A 284 -6.92 13.96 20.69
CA ASP A 284 -7.40 13.25 21.89
C ASP A 284 -6.32 12.96 22.91
N SER A 285 -5.12 12.61 22.47
CA SER A 285 -4.04 12.14 23.34
C SER A 285 -2.97 13.19 23.59
N VAL A 286 -2.90 14.26 22.78
CA VAL A 286 -1.89 15.32 22.96
C VAL A 286 -2.55 16.64 23.33
N ILE A 287 -3.47 17.12 22.50
CA ILE A 287 -4.01 18.48 22.66
C ILE A 287 -5.02 18.55 23.81
N ARG A 288 -6.03 17.67 23.87
CA ARG A 288 -7.05 17.68 24.93
C ARG A 288 -6.46 17.59 26.35
N PRO A 289 -5.54 16.64 26.66
CA PRO A 289 -4.92 16.58 27.98
C PRO A 289 -4.15 17.85 28.34
N ARG A 290 -3.53 18.51 27.36
CA ARG A 290 -2.83 19.78 27.58
C ARG A 290 -3.80 20.94 27.81
N LEU A 291 -4.93 20.98 27.11
CA LEU A 291 -5.97 21.99 27.33
C LEU A 291 -6.59 21.90 28.73
N GLU A 292 -6.69 20.70 29.29
CA GLU A 292 -7.20 20.47 30.64
C GLU A 292 -6.21 20.92 31.74
N SER A 293 -4.91 20.78 31.49
CA SER A 293 -3.85 21.01 32.50
C SER A 293 -3.15 22.37 32.38
N ASP A 294 -3.11 22.98 31.19
CA ASP A 294 -2.41 24.24 30.92
C ASP A 294 -3.38 25.35 30.48
N GLN A 295 -3.75 26.20 31.44
CA GLN A 295 -4.65 27.33 31.21
C GLN A 295 -4.07 28.38 30.25
N SER A 296 -2.73 28.50 30.15
CA SER A 296 -2.08 29.41 29.20
C SER A 296 -2.25 28.89 27.79
N PHE A 297 -1.96 27.60 27.57
CA PHE A 297 -2.18 26.93 26.30
C PHE A 297 -3.65 26.96 25.87
N ARG A 298 -4.59 26.72 26.79
CA ARG A 298 -6.03 26.83 26.50
C ARG A 298 -6.42 28.19 25.91
N LYS A 299 -5.83 29.27 26.43
CA LYS A 299 -6.06 30.63 25.94
C LYS A 299 -5.29 30.94 24.67
N SER A 300 -4.17 30.29 24.40
CA SER A 300 -3.28 30.62 23.27
C SER A 300 -3.35 29.65 22.09
N VAL A 301 -3.99 28.48 22.23
CA VAL A 301 -4.05 27.44 21.18
C VAL A 301 -4.56 27.97 19.84
N THR A 302 -3.91 27.59 18.76
CA THR A 302 -4.24 27.99 17.39
C THR A 302 -4.29 26.77 16.46
N PRO A 303 -4.87 26.91 15.26
CA PRO A 303 -4.76 25.89 14.21
C PRO A 303 -3.31 25.51 13.90
N GLN A 304 -2.39 26.49 13.96
CA GLN A 304 -0.96 26.27 13.75
C GLN A 304 -0.34 25.43 14.87
N ALA A 305 -0.68 25.71 16.13
CA ALA A 305 -0.23 24.87 17.24
C ALA A 305 -0.76 23.43 17.12
N ALA A 306 -2.01 23.26 16.66
CA ALA A 306 -2.56 21.93 16.43
C ALA A 306 -1.84 21.19 15.28
N LEU A 307 -1.49 21.90 14.20
CA LEU A 307 -0.67 21.38 13.11
C LEU A 307 0.70 20.91 13.61
N GLU A 308 1.40 21.72 14.41
CA GLU A 308 2.73 21.37 14.95
C GLU A 308 2.67 20.09 15.81
N ASN A 309 1.69 20.00 16.72
CA ASN A 309 1.51 18.79 17.53
C ASN A 309 1.17 17.57 16.66
N PHE A 310 0.43 17.78 15.58
CA PHE A 310 0.10 16.71 14.63
C PHE A 310 1.31 16.25 13.83
N GLN A 311 2.15 17.15 13.37
CA GLN A 311 3.39 16.82 12.66
C GLN A 311 4.30 15.96 13.54
N ASP A 312 4.47 16.36 14.81
CA ASP A 312 5.27 15.60 15.78
C ASP A 312 4.67 14.20 16.05
N TYR A 313 3.35 14.14 16.30
CA TYR A 313 2.66 12.88 16.56
C TYR A 313 2.69 11.94 15.35
N PHE A 314 2.40 12.47 14.15
CA PHE A 314 2.40 11.71 12.91
C PHE A 314 3.78 11.11 12.61
N ARG A 315 4.85 11.88 12.83
CA ARG A 315 6.23 11.39 12.71
C ARG A 315 6.48 10.21 13.66
N GLN A 316 6.03 10.29 14.91
CA GLN A 316 6.14 9.16 15.85
C GLN A 316 5.38 7.93 15.35
N VAL A 317 4.12 8.08 14.94
CA VAL A 317 3.30 6.97 14.42
C VAL A 317 3.95 6.32 13.18
N LYS A 318 4.49 7.14 12.26
CA LYS A 318 5.14 6.66 11.05
C LYS A 318 6.41 5.85 11.33
N TYR A 319 7.31 6.36 12.18
CA TYR A 319 8.64 5.77 12.39
C TYR A 319 8.73 4.85 13.61
N GLN A 320 7.70 4.77 14.45
CA GLN A 320 7.69 3.94 15.67
C GLN A 320 6.41 3.11 15.83
N GLY A 321 5.38 3.35 15.01
CA GLY A 321 4.08 2.67 15.09
C GLY A 321 3.91 1.54 14.06
N ALA A 322 2.75 1.51 13.42
CA ALA A 322 2.34 0.45 12.50
C ALA A 322 3.38 0.10 11.41
N PRO A 323 4.03 1.06 10.73
CA PRO A 323 4.94 0.75 9.62
C PRO A 323 6.22 -0.01 10.00
N VAL A 324 6.69 0.09 11.26
CA VAL A 324 7.88 -0.64 11.73
C VAL A 324 7.57 -2.02 12.30
N ARG A 325 6.28 -2.34 12.51
CA ARG A 325 5.84 -3.53 13.23
C ARG A 325 6.41 -4.82 12.65
N LEU A 326 6.33 -5.02 11.32
CA LEU A 326 6.84 -6.23 10.68
C LEU A 326 8.33 -6.45 10.94
N MET A 327 9.14 -5.40 10.81
CA MET A 327 10.59 -5.47 11.03
C MET A 327 10.93 -5.73 12.50
N ASN A 328 10.25 -5.05 13.43
CA ASN A 328 10.44 -5.28 14.85
C ASN A 328 10.09 -6.71 15.24
N GLU A 329 8.95 -7.23 14.76
CA GLU A 329 8.51 -8.60 15.03
C GLU A 329 9.45 -9.65 14.43
N LEU A 330 9.98 -9.44 13.22
CA LEU A 330 10.98 -10.31 12.62
C LEU A 330 12.31 -10.29 13.38
N SER A 331 12.78 -9.10 13.78
CA SER A 331 14.04 -8.95 14.52
C SER A 331 14.03 -9.61 15.90
N ALA A 332 12.85 -9.79 16.49
CA ALA A 332 12.67 -10.42 17.79
C ALA A 332 12.79 -11.95 17.74
N ARG A 333 12.84 -12.55 16.55
CA ARG A 333 12.89 -14.00 16.36
C ARG A 333 14.32 -14.52 16.40
N SER A 334 14.57 -15.56 17.19
CA SER A 334 15.89 -16.21 17.28
C SER A 334 16.26 -17.04 16.06
N ASP A 335 15.28 -17.42 15.23
CA ASP A 335 15.50 -18.19 14.01
C ASP A 335 15.74 -17.33 12.77
N VAL A 336 15.62 -16.01 12.87
CA VAL A 336 15.73 -15.05 11.75
C VAL A 336 16.98 -14.17 11.90
N ASP A 337 17.70 -14.02 10.79
CA ASP A 337 18.77 -13.04 10.64
C ASP A 337 18.43 -12.09 9.48
N LEU A 338 18.21 -10.83 9.80
CA LEU A 338 17.83 -9.78 8.84
C LEU A 338 19.02 -9.15 8.13
N GLY A 339 20.25 -9.39 8.59
CA GLY A 339 21.44 -8.70 8.08
C GLY A 339 21.25 -7.17 8.05
N GLU A 340 21.50 -6.56 6.90
CA GLU A 340 21.28 -5.12 6.67
C GLU A 340 19.85 -4.74 6.20
N MET A 341 18.88 -5.66 6.26
CA MET A 341 17.50 -5.32 5.89
C MET A 341 16.93 -4.28 6.85
N ASN A 342 16.49 -3.15 6.29
CA ASN A 342 15.80 -2.11 7.04
C ASN A 342 14.79 -1.41 6.12
N PHE A 343 13.50 -1.55 6.41
CA PHE A 343 12.45 -0.91 5.64
C PHE A 343 11.20 -0.65 6.50
N LEU A 344 10.49 0.43 6.20
CA LEU A 344 9.11 0.61 6.65
C LEU A 344 8.19 -0.22 5.77
N GLN A 345 7.17 -0.86 6.36
CA GLN A 345 6.13 -1.53 5.59
C GLN A 345 5.40 -0.52 4.70
N ARG A 346 5.56 -0.64 3.37
CA ARG A 346 5.19 0.42 2.42
C ARG A 346 3.70 0.52 2.09
N ASN A 347 2.97 -0.58 2.11
CA ASN A 347 1.55 -0.65 1.77
C ASN A 347 0.61 -0.21 2.90
N ILE A 348 1.12 0.47 3.93
CA ILE A 348 0.31 1.08 4.98
C ILE A 348 -0.41 2.30 4.42
N TYR A 349 -1.69 2.47 4.72
CA TYR A 349 -2.42 3.72 4.48
C TYR A 349 -2.69 4.46 5.81
N SER A 350 -3.00 5.74 5.74
CA SER A 350 -3.57 6.45 6.90
C SER A 350 -5.09 6.30 6.87
N TRP A 351 -5.67 5.79 7.96
CA TRP A 351 -7.13 5.73 8.15
C TRP A 351 -7.53 6.96 8.95
N GLU A 352 -8.26 7.91 8.35
CA GLU A 352 -8.36 9.25 8.94
C GLU A 352 -9.69 9.93 8.65
N THR A 353 -10.23 10.58 9.69
CA THR A 353 -11.45 11.38 9.60
C THR A 353 -11.17 12.82 9.15
N MET A 354 -10.07 13.44 9.60
CA MET A 354 -9.73 14.84 9.29
C MET A 354 -9.06 14.98 7.91
N VAL A 355 -9.85 14.88 6.85
CA VAL A 355 -9.38 14.81 5.45
C VAL A 355 -8.49 15.95 4.97
N SER A 356 -8.60 17.13 5.57
CA SER A 356 -7.75 18.27 5.21
C SER A 356 -6.26 18.02 5.48
N SER A 357 -5.93 17.08 6.37
CA SER A 357 -4.55 16.70 6.68
C SER A 357 -3.89 15.82 5.60
N ALA A 358 -4.65 15.36 4.60
CA ALA A 358 -4.21 14.33 3.65
C ALA A 358 -2.90 14.66 2.94
N LEU A 359 -2.74 15.89 2.47
CA LEU A 359 -1.53 16.29 1.77
C LEU A 359 -0.29 16.19 2.65
N HIS A 360 -0.37 16.64 3.91
CA HIS A 360 0.76 16.51 4.83
C HIS A 360 1.10 15.04 5.07
N GLN A 361 0.10 14.21 5.40
CA GLN A 361 0.32 12.79 5.67
C GLN A 361 0.94 12.07 4.47
N LEU A 362 0.47 12.34 3.25
CA LEU A 362 1.00 11.72 2.04
C LEU A 362 2.36 12.30 1.62
N ALA A 363 2.67 13.55 1.91
CA ALA A 363 3.93 14.18 1.51
C ALA A 363 5.09 13.98 2.51
N GLU A 364 4.80 13.63 3.77
CA GLU A 364 5.82 13.51 4.82
C GLU A 364 6.87 12.43 4.51
N GLY A 365 8.14 12.79 4.67
CA GLY A 365 9.33 11.95 4.49
C GLY A 365 10.09 12.24 3.19
N GLU A 366 11.39 12.01 3.21
CA GLU A 366 12.21 12.09 1.98
C GLU A 366 11.89 10.93 1.03
N ALA A 367 12.19 11.10 -0.26
CA ALA A 367 11.98 10.07 -1.29
C ALA A 367 12.66 8.73 -0.94
N ASP A 368 13.77 8.78 -0.19
CA ASP A 368 14.55 7.62 0.24
C ASP A 368 14.15 7.08 1.64
N GLU A 369 13.38 7.84 2.43
CA GLU A 369 12.98 7.50 3.81
C GLU A 369 11.65 6.72 3.92
N GLY A 370 11.11 6.29 2.79
CA GLY A 370 9.92 5.45 2.71
C GLY A 370 8.65 6.23 2.39
N GLU A 371 8.02 5.84 1.26
CA GLU A 371 6.76 6.35 0.72
C GLU A 371 5.52 6.00 1.59
N VAL A 372 5.68 5.92 2.91
CA VAL A 372 4.61 5.60 3.86
C VAL A 372 4.02 6.89 4.42
N PRO A 373 2.68 7.01 4.54
CA PRO A 373 1.67 6.09 4.04
C PRO A 373 1.58 6.08 2.52
N SER A 374 1.22 4.94 1.93
CA SER A 374 0.97 4.75 0.50
C SER A 374 -0.38 5.31 0.03
N ALA A 375 -1.29 5.56 0.97
CA ALA A 375 -2.60 6.13 0.69
C ALA A 375 -3.21 6.79 1.91
N MET A 376 -4.29 7.55 1.70
CA MET A 376 -5.18 7.97 2.78
C MET A 376 -6.60 7.48 2.52
N VAL A 377 -7.21 6.88 3.53
CA VAL A 377 -8.57 6.38 3.52
C VAL A 377 -9.41 7.24 4.44
N PHE A 378 -10.47 7.82 3.88
CA PHE A 378 -11.39 8.62 4.68
C PHE A 378 -12.27 7.74 5.56
N GLU A 379 -12.28 8.05 6.85
CA GLU A 379 -13.25 7.61 7.84
C GLU A 379 -14.40 8.62 7.96
N PRO A 380 -15.64 8.24 7.62
CA PRO A 380 -16.79 9.07 7.88
C PRO A 380 -17.03 9.25 9.39
N PRO A 381 -16.99 10.49 9.92
CA PRO A 381 -17.28 10.73 11.32
C PRO A 381 -18.76 10.58 11.59
N GLY A 382 -19.12 9.92 12.70
CA GLY A 382 -20.47 9.94 13.27
C GLY A 382 -21.60 9.91 12.22
N ARG A 383 -22.68 10.67 12.44
CA ARG A 383 -23.79 10.77 11.47
C ARG A 383 -23.35 11.55 10.23
N PHE A 384 -22.98 10.84 9.16
CA PHE A 384 -22.52 11.40 7.89
C PHE A 384 -23.55 11.15 6.79
N GLY A 385 -23.89 12.18 6.01
CA GLY A 385 -24.79 12.03 4.87
C GLY A 385 -25.17 13.36 4.26
N THR A 386 -25.47 13.38 2.97
CA THR A 386 -25.68 14.58 2.16
C THR A 386 -26.73 15.50 2.74
N LEU A 387 -27.90 14.95 3.08
CA LEU A 387 -29.05 15.70 3.61
C LEU A 387 -28.87 16.17 5.06
N ARG A 388 -27.76 15.80 5.70
CA ARG A 388 -27.42 16.24 7.06
C ARG A 388 -26.22 17.17 7.05
N THR A 389 -25.11 16.70 6.49
CA THR A 389 -23.81 17.35 6.56
C THR A 389 -23.77 18.64 5.74
N LEU A 390 -24.36 18.68 4.54
CA LEU A 390 -24.35 19.90 3.73
C LEU A 390 -25.18 21.05 4.33
N PRO A 391 -26.42 20.84 4.84
CA PRO A 391 -27.11 21.87 5.59
C PRO A 391 -26.32 22.40 6.78
N GLU A 392 -25.66 21.50 7.53
CA GLU A 392 -24.83 21.87 8.67
C GLU A 392 -23.62 22.72 8.26
N MET A 393 -22.93 22.36 7.16
CA MET A 393 -21.86 23.16 6.56
C MET A 393 -22.35 24.54 6.08
N ASN A 394 -23.49 24.57 5.37
CA ASN A 394 -24.09 25.82 4.89
C ASN A 394 -24.36 26.80 6.03
N MET A 395 -24.93 26.30 7.14
CA MET A 395 -25.16 27.11 8.34
C MET A 395 -23.88 27.58 9.02
N ALA A 396 -22.89 26.70 9.16
CA ALA A 396 -21.66 27.01 9.88
C ALA A 396 -20.73 27.94 9.09
N TYR A 397 -20.63 27.75 7.79
CA TYR A 397 -19.70 28.48 6.93
C TYR A 397 -20.35 29.57 6.10
N GLY A 398 -21.67 29.77 6.21
CA GLY A 398 -22.37 30.85 5.50
C GLY A 398 -22.37 30.68 3.98
N CYS A 399 -22.42 29.44 3.50
CA CYS A 399 -22.52 29.07 2.09
C CYS A 399 -23.90 28.46 1.78
N GLN A 400 -24.17 28.20 0.49
CA GLN A 400 -25.43 27.69 -0.03
C GLN A 400 -25.24 26.51 -1.00
N ILE A 401 -24.41 25.55 -0.60
CA ILE A 401 -24.14 24.35 -1.40
C ILE A 401 -25.44 23.55 -1.59
N PRO A 402 -25.81 23.16 -2.83
CA PRO A 402 -27.03 22.38 -3.08
C PRO A 402 -26.98 21.01 -2.40
N VAL A 403 -28.10 20.61 -1.78
CA VAL A 403 -28.20 19.42 -0.93
C VAL A 403 -28.88 18.23 -1.60
N ASP A 404 -29.40 18.43 -2.81
CA ASP A 404 -30.17 17.46 -3.59
C ASP A 404 -29.31 16.41 -4.30
N ASN A 405 -27.98 16.55 -4.27
CA ASN A 405 -27.05 15.67 -4.96
C ASN A 405 -25.90 15.24 -4.04
N PRO A 406 -25.73 13.92 -3.76
CA PRO A 406 -24.63 13.42 -2.93
C PRO A 406 -23.24 13.72 -3.50
N LYS A 407 -23.14 14.02 -4.80
CA LYS A 407 -21.92 14.51 -5.42
C LYS A 407 -21.34 15.74 -4.74
N ASN A 408 -22.16 16.62 -4.21
CA ASN A 408 -21.68 17.88 -3.65
C ASN A 408 -20.92 17.63 -2.33
N LEU A 409 -21.43 16.76 -1.46
CA LEU A 409 -20.72 16.34 -0.26
C LEU A 409 -19.46 15.55 -0.62
N ALA A 410 -19.60 14.56 -1.52
CA ALA A 410 -18.50 13.73 -1.97
C ALA A 410 -17.36 14.54 -2.59
N SER A 411 -17.66 15.57 -3.38
CA SER A 411 -16.64 16.41 -4.04
C SER A 411 -15.82 17.22 -3.04
N ILE A 412 -16.40 17.58 -1.88
CA ILE A 412 -15.65 18.24 -0.79
C ILE A 412 -14.68 17.24 -0.15
N ILE A 413 -15.16 16.06 0.23
CA ILE A 413 -14.33 15.07 0.94
C ILE A 413 -13.27 14.49 0.00
N TYR A 414 -13.68 14.03 -1.18
CA TYR A 414 -12.77 13.43 -2.16
C TYR A 414 -11.87 14.47 -2.82
N GLY A 415 -12.24 15.75 -2.83
CA GLY A 415 -11.37 16.83 -3.29
C GLY A 415 -10.07 16.92 -2.48
N PHE A 416 -10.14 16.70 -1.16
CA PHE A 416 -8.93 16.63 -0.31
C PHE A 416 -8.07 15.42 -0.61
N LEU A 417 -8.71 14.25 -0.67
CA LEU A 417 -8.02 12.97 -0.88
C LEU A 417 -7.39 12.88 -2.28
N ARG A 418 -8.15 13.25 -3.32
CA ARG A 418 -7.69 13.25 -4.71
C ARG A 418 -6.61 14.29 -4.94
N GLY A 419 -6.77 15.51 -4.41
CA GLY A 419 -5.73 16.54 -4.52
C GLY A 419 -4.40 16.08 -3.91
N ALA A 420 -4.44 15.54 -2.70
CA ALA A 420 -3.26 15.01 -2.02
C ALA A 420 -2.62 13.84 -2.81
N SER A 421 -3.45 12.92 -3.30
CA SER A 421 -3.06 11.80 -4.16
C SER A 421 -2.41 12.25 -5.47
N ARG A 422 -2.94 13.30 -6.11
CA ARG A 422 -2.40 13.89 -7.34
C ARG A 422 -1.00 14.47 -7.14
N LEU A 423 -0.77 15.20 -6.05
CA LEU A 423 0.52 15.86 -5.80
C LEU A 423 1.64 14.91 -5.35
N THR A 424 1.28 13.75 -4.80
CA THR A 424 2.24 12.80 -4.21
C THR A 424 2.41 11.51 -5.02
N ASP A 425 1.61 11.33 -6.07
CA ASP A 425 1.48 10.06 -6.83
C ASP A 425 1.09 8.84 -5.94
N LYS A 426 0.54 9.11 -4.75
CA LYS A 426 0.05 8.09 -3.82
C LYS A 426 -1.42 7.81 -4.03
N ASP A 427 -1.97 6.80 -3.37
CA ASP A 427 -3.36 6.38 -3.56
C ASP A 427 -4.30 7.04 -2.53
N TRP A 428 -5.60 6.79 -2.67
CA TRP A 428 -6.60 7.20 -1.69
C TRP A 428 -7.77 6.22 -1.65
N GLY A 429 -8.63 6.34 -0.66
CA GLY A 429 -9.85 5.54 -0.56
C GLY A 429 -10.85 6.08 0.44
N MET A 430 -11.86 5.27 0.71
CA MET A 430 -12.92 5.59 1.66
C MET A 430 -13.37 4.35 2.41
N SER A 431 -13.95 4.57 3.59
CA SER A 431 -14.65 3.55 4.34
C SER A 431 -16.13 3.90 4.51
N ILE A 432 -16.93 2.89 4.85
CA ILE A 432 -18.33 3.04 5.26
C ILE A 432 -18.46 2.62 6.71
N TYR A 433 -19.12 3.47 7.49
CA TYR A 433 -19.45 3.27 8.89
C TYR A 433 -20.97 3.18 9.05
N GLY A 434 -21.42 2.52 10.11
CA GLY A 434 -22.82 2.34 10.51
C GLY A 434 -23.59 3.64 10.80
N ALA A 435 -22.94 4.80 10.75
CA ALA A 435 -23.58 6.10 10.90
C ALA A 435 -23.63 6.90 9.58
N VAL A 436 -23.09 6.35 8.49
CA VAL A 436 -23.31 6.85 7.13
C VAL A 436 -24.75 6.60 6.69
N ASP A 437 -25.39 7.59 6.09
CA ASP A 437 -26.72 7.46 5.50
C ASP A 437 -26.72 6.40 4.39
N ARG A 438 -27.57 5.38 4.55
CA ARG A 438 -27.71 4.26 3.61
C ARG A 438 -28.12 4.73 2.21
N ALA A 439 -28.84 5.85 2.11
CA ALA A 439 -29.24 6.39 0.81
C ALA A 439 -28.02 6.81 -0.04
N ASP A 440 -26.91 7.17 0.61
CA ASP A 440 -25.71 7.67 -0.05
C ASP A 440 -24.67 6.57 -0.31
N THR A 441 -24.59 5.53 0.51
CA THR A 441 -23.47 4.57 0.54
C THR A 441 -23.12 3.96 -0.81
N PHE A 442 -24.10 3.41 -1.53
CA PHE A 442 -23.89 2.80 -2.85
C PHE A 442 -23.34 3.80 -3.88
N TRP A 443 -23.90 5.01 -3.89
CA TRP A 443 -23.50 6.05 -4.82
C TRP A 443 -22.11 6.60 -4.48
N LEU A 444 -21.81 6.82 -3.19
CA LEU A 444 -20.51 7.29 -2.74
C LEU A 444 -19.38 6.34 -3.16
N GLN A 445 -19.57 5.02 -3.02
CA GLN A 445 -18.56 4.03 -3.40
C GLN A 445 -18.31 4.01 -4.92
N THR A 446 -19.36 3.96 -5.73
CA THR A 446 -19.21 3.96 -7.20
C THR A 446 -18.62 5.28 -7.71
N HIS A 447 -19.03 6.41 -7.14
CA HIS A 447 -18.44 7.70 -7.46
C HIS A 447 -16.96 7.79 -7.06
N ALA A 448 -16.58 7.30 -5.88
CA ALA A 448 -15.17 7.25 -5.46
C ALA A 448 -14.34 6.37 -6.41
N TYR A 449 -14.89 5.24 -6.87
CA TYR A 449 -14.26 4.39 -7.88
C TYR A 449 -14.01 5.16 -9.19
N ASP A 450 -14.99 5.91 -9.66
CA ASP A 450 -14.87 6.71 -10.89
C ASP A 450 -13.87 7.87 -10.75
N LEU A 451 -13.56 8.28 -9.52
CA LEU A 451 -12.56 9.31 -9.21
C LEU A 451 -11.16 8.75 -8.87
N GLY A 452 -10.97 7.44 -8.97
CA GLY A 452 -9.66 6.82 -8.79
C GLY A 452 -9.37 6.28 -7.39
N ALA A 453 -10.36 6.16 -6.50
CA ALA A 453 -10.18 5.52 -5.20
C ALA A 453 -9.77 4.04 -5.35
N LYS A 454 -8.85 3.61 -4.49
CA LYS A 454 -8.35 2.22 -4.47
C LYS A 454 -8.88 1.43 -3.29
N PHE A 455 -9.12 2.05 -2.14
CA PHE A 455 -9.56 1.35 -0.94
C PHE A 455 -11.05 1.63 -0.66
N PHE A 456 -11.81 0.56 -0.38
CA PHE A 456 -13.24 0.57 -0.08
C PHE A 456 -13.50 -0.32 1.12
N LEU A 457 -13.44 0.27 2.30
CA LEU A 457 -13.38 -0.49 3.54
C LEU A 457 -14.67 -0.40 4.33
N TYR A 458 -14.90 -1.36 5.21
CA TYR A 458 -16.05 -1.37 6.10
C TYR A 458 -15.57 -1.42 7.55
N TRP A 459 -16.13 -0.56 8.39
CA TRP A 459 -15.99 -0.73 9.82
C TRP A 459 -17.14 -1.59 10.33
N ASP A 460 -16.82 -2.77 10.81
CA ASP A 460 -17.75 -3.87 11.09
C ASP A 460 -17.84 -4.20 12.59
N SER A 461 -17.39 -3.29 13.44
CA SER A 461 -17.48 -3.42 14.89
C SER A 461 -17.81 -2.07 15.53
N TYR A 462 -17.94 -2.07 16.86
CA TYR A 462 -18.19 -0.88 17.66
C TYR A 462 -19.56 -0.19 17.43
N GLN A 463 -20.05 0.48 18.47
CA GLN A 463 -21.34 1.19 18.47
C GLN A 463 -21.39 2.20 17.33
N LEU A 464 -22.56 2.46 16.75
CA LEU A 464 -22.82 3.45 15.68
C LEU A 464 -21.91 3.39 14.43
N ALA A 465 -20.78 2.68 14.48
CA ALA A 465 -19.74 2.59 13.47
C ALA A 465 -19.84 1.26 12.70
N CYS A 466 -20.41 0.23 13.34
CA CYS A 466 -20.61 -1.08 12.74
C CYS A 466 -21.57 -1.06 11.54
N VAL A 467 -21.05 -1.49 10.39
CA VAL A 467 -21.81 -1.91 9.21
C VAL A 467 -22.13 -3.42 9.35
N PRO A 468 -23.42 -3.81 9.39
CA PRO A 468 -23.79 -5.22 9.49
C PRO A 468 -23.29 -6.10 8.35
N TYR A 469 -23.06 -7.38 8.62
CA TYR A 469 -22.54 -8.39 7.69
C TYR A 469 -23.23 -8.36 6.32
N ASN A 470 -24.55 -8.59 6.27
CA ASN A 470 -25.28 -8.58 5.00
C ASN A 470 -25.30 -7.22 4.30
N GLU A 471 -25.18 -6.12 5.04
CA GLU A 471 -25.13 -4.77 4.46
C GLU A 471 -23.83 -4.58 3.69
N TYR A 472 -22.67 -4.92 4.26
CA TYR A 472 -21.41 -4.79 3.54
C TYR A 472 -21.26 -5.82 2.42
N LEU A 473 -21.90 -7.00 2.50
CA LEU A 473 -21.95 -7.93 1.36
C LEU A 473 -22.74 -7.33 0.20
N ALA A 474 -23.88 -6.69 0.46
CA ALA A 474 -24.67 -6.02 -0.58
C ALA A 474 -23.91 -4.85 -1.23
N LEU A 475 -23.25 -4.01 -0.41
CA LEU A 475 -22.38 -2.93 -0.90
C LEU A 475 -21.24 -3.46 -1.77
N SER A 476 -20.59 -4.53 -1.33
CA SER A 476 -19.49 -5.17 -2.06
C SER A 476 -19.93 -5.75 -3.39
N ARG A 477 -21.10 -6.40 -3.45
CA ARG A 477 -21.67 -6.94 -4.71
C ARG A 477 -21.93 -5.81 -5.71
N ASN A 478 -22.48 -4.69 -5.25
CA ASN A 478 -22.73 -3.53 -6.10
C ASN A 478 -21.41 -2.93 -6.64
N LEU A 479 -20.43 -2.72 -5.76
CA LEU A 479 -19.13 -2.17 -6.16
C LEU A 479 -18.39 -3.12 -7.11
N ARG A 480 -18.45 -4.44 -6.89
CA ARG A 480 -17.90 -5.45 -7.79
C ARG A 480 -18.54 -5.35 -9.17
N ALA A 481 -19.87 -5.29 -9.25
CA ALA A 481 -20.58 -5.18 -10.52
C ALA A 481 -20.20 -3.89 -11.28
N HIS A 482 -20.04 -2.77 -10.55
CA HIS A 482 -19.56 -1.50 -11.13
C HIS A 482 -18.12 -1.63 -11.65
N ALA A 483 -17.22 -2.26 -10.89
CA ALA A 483 -15.83 -2.45 -11.29
C ALA A 483 -15.67 -3.41 -12.48
N GLU A 484 -16.52 -4.44 -12.58
CA GLU A 484 -16.52 -5.39 -13.71
C GLU A 484 -17.09 -4.77 -15.00
N SER A 485 -17.98 -3.79 -14.88
CA SER A 485 -18.48 -3.00 -16.02
C SER A 485 -17.53 -1.86 -16.43
N HIS A 486 -16.64 -1.42 -15.54
CA HIS A 486 -15.67 -0.35 -15.79
C HIS A 486 -14.19 -0.75 -15.51
N PRO A 487 -13.70 -1.90 -16.02
CA PRO A 487 -12.47 -2.54 -15.53
C PRO A 487 -11.16 -1.80 -15.91
N HIS A 488 -11.20 -0.92 -16.91
CA HIS A 488 -10.02 -0.24 -17.44
C HIS A 488 -9.84 1.17 -16.86
N ARG A 489 -9.30 1.21 -15.65
CA ARG A 489 -9.03 2.47 -14.93
C ARG A 489 -7.65 3.02 -15.25
N ASN A 490 -7.59 4.27 -15.72
CA ASN A 490 -6.34 5.03 -15.75
C ASN A 490 -6.24 5.89 -14.49
N LEU A 491 -5.76 5.31 -13.39
CA LEU A 491 -5.72 5.98 -12.09
C LEU A 491 -4.99 7.32 -12.14
N GLY A 492 -3.89 7.43 -12.90
CA GLY A 492 -3.17 8.70 -13.07
C GLY A 492 -4.04 9.80 -13.69
N LYS A 493 -4.83 9.47 -14.72
CA LYS A 493 -5.80 10.42 -15.30
C LYS A 493 -6.96 10.72 -14.35
N LEU A 494 -7.47 9.72 -13.64
CA LEU A 494 -8.59 9.89 -12.70
C LEU A 494 -8.21 10.81 -11.53
N LYS A 495 -6.95 10.79 -11.08
CA LYS A 495 -6.42 11.71 -10.06
C LYS A 495 -6.33 13.16 -10.57
N GLN A 496 -6.28 13.37 -11.89
CA GLN A 496 -6.07 14.68 -12.53
C GLN A 496 -7.35 15.33 -13.08
N VAL A 497 -8.53 14.83 -12.70
CA VAL A 497 -9.81 15.36 -13.26
C VAL A 497 -10.15 16.78 -12.79
N ALA A 498 -9.52 17.26 -11.72
CA ALA A 498 -9.73 18.63 -11.23
C ALA A 498 -9.05 19.67 -12.11
N GLU A 499 -9.80 20.72 -12.45
CA GLU A 499 -9.27 21.87 -13.15
C GLU A 499 -8.70 22.91 -12.19
N VAL A 500 -9.35 23.09 -11.04
CA VAL A 500 -9.02 24.13 -10.05
C VAL A 500 -8.51 23.49 -8.77
N VAL A 501 -7.64 24.19 -8.06
CA VAL A 501 -7.26 23.86 -6.68
C VAL A 501 -7.69 24.99 -5.75
N ILE A 502 -8.31 24.64 -4.62
CA ILE A 502 -8.70 25.60 -3.57
C ILE A 502 -7.84 25.31 -2.34
N LEU A 503 -7.14 26.34 -1.88
CA LEU A 503 -6.16 26.22 -0.82
C LEU A 503 -6.74 26.68 0.53
N LEU A 504 -6.57 25.84 1.54
CA LEU A 504 -6.94 26.10 2.93
C LEU A 504 -5.67 26.37 3.75
N PRO A 505 -5.64 27.34 4.68
CA PRO A 505 -4.46 27.54 5.52
C PRO A 505 -4.11 26.27 6.32
N PRO A 506 -2.83 25.92 6.45
CA PRO A 506 -2.41 24.74 7.20
C PRO A 506 -2.96 24.72 8.62
N GLY A 507 -3.34 23.54 9.10
CA GLY A 507 -3.97 23.35 10.40
C GLY A 507 -5.45 23.74 10.48
N TYR A 508 -6.04 24.42 9.50
CA TYR A 508 -7.51 24.55 9.44
C TYR A 508 -8.11 23.24 8.93
N ASN A 509 -9.22 22.77 9.49
CA ASN A 509 -9.85 21.53 9.06
C ASN A 509 -11.38 21.57 9.21
N LEU A 510 -12.04 20.47 8.85
CA LEU A 510 -13.50 20.34 8.91
C LEU A 510 -14.01 19.85 10.28
N GLY A 511 -13.13 19.67 11.27
CA GLY A 511 -13.45 19.01 12.54
C GLY A 511 -13.53 17.49 12.42
N HIS A 512 -14.19 16.84 13.39
CA HIS A 512 -14.37 15.39 13.49
C HIS A 512 -15.86 15.02 13.64
N VAL A 513 -16.37 14.90 14.87
CA VAL A 513 -17.70 14.33 15.19
C VAL A 513 -18.86 15.04 14.50
N TYR A 514 -18.77 16.36 14.35
CA TYR A 514 -19.73 17.20 13.63
C TYR A 514 -19.04 17.84 12.43
N MET A 515 -18.59 17.02 11.48
CA MET A 515 -17.85 17.51 10.33
C MET A 515 -18.58 18.67 9.65
N GLY A 516 -17.89 19.78 9.48
CA GLY A 516 -18.43 20.98 8.85
C GLY A 516 -19.24 21.91 9.77
N LYS A 517 -19.66 21.45 10.96
CA LYS A 517 -20.35 22.27 11.97
C LYS A 517 -19.51 22.53 13.22
N GLY A 518 -18.60 21.61 13.51
CA GLY A 518 -17.75 21.63 14.70
C GLY A 518 -16.68 22.70 14.62
N ASN A 519 -16.15 23.02 15.80
CA ASN A 519 -14.95 23.83 15.94
C ASN A 519 -13.77 23.16 15.22
N LEU A 520 -12.76 23.93 14.83
CA LEU A 520 -11.58 23.36 14.16
C LEU A 520 -10.97 22.29 15.08
N TRP A 521 -10.53 21.19 14.49
CA TRP A 521 -10.06 19.99 15.18
C TRP A 521 -11.10 19.34 16.12
N GLY A 522 -12.35 19.78 16.16
CA GLY A 522 -13.31 19.34 17.17
C GLY A 522 -12.94 19.77 18.60
N LEU A 523 -12.34 20.96 18.73
CA LEU A 523 -11.92 21.56 20.01
C LEU A 523 -12.65 22.88 20.27
N ASP A 524 -13.30 23.03 21.41
CA ASP A 524 -14.08 24.23 21.75
C ASP A 524 -13.25 25.51 21.78
N GLU A 525 -11.99 25.39 22.15
CA GLU A 525 -11.02 26.46 22.16
C GLU A 525 -10.66 26.97 20.76
N LEU A 526 -10.90 26.16 19.72
CA LEU A 526 -10.69 26.52 18.31
C LEU A 526 -12.02 26.79 17.59
N ASN A 527 -12.97 27.43 18.28
CA ASN A 527 -14.25 27.80 17.70
C ASN A 527 -14.15 28.85 16.58
N LEU A 528 -15.18 28.88 15.73
CA LEU A 528 -15.20 29.71 14.53
C LEU A 528 -15.20 31.23 14.80
N GLU A 529 -15.56 31.67 16.02
CA GLU A 529 -15.55 33.11 16.39
C GLU A 529 -14.18 33.59 16.90
N ARG A 530 -13.27 32.67 17.19
CA ARG A 530 -11.90 33.00 17.58
C ARG A 530 -11.15 33.64 16.41
N ARG A 531 -10.24 34.56 16.74
CA ARG A 531 -9.41 35.27 15.77
C ARG A 531 -8.01 34.65 15.67
N ASN A 532 -7.48 34.63 14.46
CA ASN A 532 -6.09 34.26 14.19
C ASN A 532 -5.13 35.42 14.52
N GLN A 533 -3.84 35.22 14.27
CA GLN A 533 -2.80 36.23 14.52
C GLN A 533 -2.99 37.52 13.70
N GLU A 534 -3.63 37.43 12.54
CA GLU A 534 -4.01 38.57 11.68
C GLU A 534 -5.33 39.23 12.12
N ASN A 535 -5.84 38.91 13.31
CA ASN A 535 -7.11 39.42 13.84
C ASN A 535 -8.34 39.06 12.96
N ILE A 536 -8.26 38.03 12.13
CA ILE A 536 -9.36 37.51 11.29
C ILE A 536 -10.03 36.34 12.00
N LYS A 537 -11.36 36.32 12.05
CA LYS A 537 -12.12 35.20 12.62
C LYS A 537 -11.92 33.93 11.80
N TYR A 538 -11.79 32.78 12.44
CA TYR A 538 -11.71 31.49 11.74
C TYR A 538 -12.92 31.25 10.82
N ARG A 539 -14.12 31.71 11.22
CA ARG A 539 -15.32 31.66 10.37
C ARG A 539 -15.12 32.35 9.02
N VAL A 540 -14.45 33.51 8.99
CA VAL A 540 -14.24 34.27 7.75
C VAL A 540 -13.32 33.49 6.80
N VAL A 541 -12.26 32.87 7.33
CA VAL A 541 -11.37 32.00 6.55
C VAL A 541 -12.15 30.83 5.95
N MET A 542 -12.93 30.12 6.78
CA MET A 542 -13.72 28.98 6.32
C MET A 542 -14.83 29.39 5.35
N ASN A 543 -15.50 30.53 5.57
CA ASN A 543 -16.52 31.06 4.66
C ASN A 543 -15.94 31.35 3.27
N ASN A 544 -14.77 31.99 3.20
CA ASN A 544 -14.11 32.25 1.91
C ASN A 544 -13.76 30.94 1.20
N PHE A 545 -13.20 29.97 1.92
CA PHE A 545 -12.87 28.65 1.38
C PHE A 545 -14.10 27.93 0.81
N PHE A 546 -15.20 27.89 1.57
CA PHE A 546 -16.43 27.23 1.15
C PHE A 546 -17.22 27.99 0.08
N THR A 547 -17.04 29.31 -0.03
CA THR A 547 -17.61 30.11 -1.12
C THR A 547 -17.01 29.74 -2.47
N GLU A 548 -15.70 29.50 -2.54
CA GLU A 548 -15.06 29.03 -3.79
C GLU A 548 -15.45 27.59 -4.14
N ILE A 549 -15.64 26.72 -3.14
CA ILE A 549 -16.21 25.39 -3.33
C ILE A 549 -17.60 25.50 -3.95
N GLU A 550 -18.48 26.30 -3.35
CA GLU A 550 -19.84 26.52 -3.84
C GLU A 550 -19.83 27.04 -5.27
N ARG A 551 -18.95 28.01 -5.57
CA ARG A 551 -18.78 28.55 -6.92
C ARG A 551 -18.41 27.46 -7.92
N CYS A 552 -17.43 26.62 -7.61
CA CYS A 552 -17.03 25.52 -8.49
C CYS A 552 -18.18 24.53 -8.72
N ILE A 553 -18.91 24.17 -7.66
CA ILE A 553 -20.10 23.30 -7.76
C ILE A 553 -21.15 23.91 -8.70
N ARG A 554 -21.48 25.20 -8.53
CA ARG A 554 -22.49 25.89 -9.36
C ARG A 554 -22.08 26.03 -10.83
N LEU A 555 -20.77 26.16 -11.09
CA LEU A 555 -20.21 26.23 -12.44
C LEU A 555 -19.97 24.84 -13.07
N GLY A 556 -20.13 23.76 -12.30
CA GLY A 556 -19.83 22.41 -12.76
C GLY A 556 -18.32 22.15 -12.96
N VAL A 557 -17.46 22.93 -12.33
CA VAL A 557 -16.00 22.82 -12.43
C VAL A 557 -15.50 21.82 -11.38
N ALA A 558 -14.70 20.85 -11.80
CA ALA A 558 -14.06 19.91 -10.88
C ALA A 558 -12.89 20.60 -10.16
N TYR A 559 -12.79 20.38 -8.84
CA TYR A 559 -11.80 21.03 -7.98
C TYR A 559 -11.15 20.05 -7.02
N ASP A 560 -9.88 20.28 -6.70
CA ASP A 560 -9.16 19.65 -5.58
C ASP A 560 -9.02 20.63 -4.42
N LEU A 561 -8.90 20.09 -3.20
CA LEU A 561 -8.77 20.84 -1.97
C LEU A 561 -7.47 20.47 -1.28
N LEU A 562 -6.71 21.44 -0.77
CA LEU A 562 -5.42 21.17 -0.14
C LEU A 562 -5.15 22.13 1.02
N TRP A 563 -4.31 21.70 1.96
CA TRP A 563 -3.57 22.67 2.76
C TRP A 563 -2.56 23.43 1.89
N ASN A 564 -2.45 24.74 2.11
CA ASN A 564 -1.45 25.59 1.49
C ASN A 564 -0.07 25.36 2.13
N LEU A 565 0.54 24.21 1.86
CA LEU A 565 1.90 23.88 2.32
C LEU A 565 2.94 24.54 1.39
N ASP A 566 4.17 24.66 1.88
CA ASP A 566 5.26 25.22 1.09
C ASP A 566 5.69 24.24 -0.03
N GLY A 567 6.10 24.80 -1.17
CA GLY A 567 6.71 24.02 -2.26
C GLY A 567 5.75 23.20 -3.13
N LEU A 568 4.44 23.45 -3.07
CA LEU A 568 3.46 22.73 -3.89
C LEU A 568 3.62 23.03 -5.38
N ASN A 569 3.73 21.98 -6.19
CA ASN A 569 3.67 22.09 -7.63
C ASN A 569 2.21 22.11 -8.09
N LEU A 570 1.71 23.30 -8.43
CA LEU A 570 0.33 23.52 -8.86
C LEU A 570 0.20 23.83 -10.37
N LEU A 571 1.28 23.65 -11.15
CA LEU A 571 1.34 24.05 -12.56
C LEU A 571 0.32 23.35 -13.47
N ASP A 572 -0.16 22.18 -13.07
CA ASP A 572 -1.14 21.40 -13.84
C ASP A 572 -2.60 21.78 -13.52
N TYR A 573 -2.84 22.72 -12.59
CA TYR A 573 -4.16 23.34 -12.36
C TYR A 573 -4.29 24.62 -13.20
N ARG A 574 -5.52 24.99 -13.56
CA ARG A 574 -5.83 26.14 -14.43
C ARG A 574 -5.93 27.47 -13.70
#